data_AF-A0A1R2AY98-F1
#
_entry.id   AF-A0A1R2AY98-F1
#
_cell.length_a   1.000
_cell.length_b   1.000
_cell.length_c   1.000
_cell.angle_alpha   90.00
_cell.angle_beta   90.00
_cell.angle_gamma   90.00
#
_symmetry.space_group_name_H-M   'P 1'
#
loop_
_entity.id
_entity.type
_entity.pdbx_description
1 polymer ?
#
loop_
_entity_poly.entity_id
_entity_poly.type
_entity_poly.pdbx_seq_one_letter_code
_entity_poly.pdbx_strand_id
1 'polypeptide(L)'
;MCDSHPFAQAPNSSKPYIKISYYDFQEWLQLVEQEKLSRWEMLRFKLMNERLTIGRAFLQLPLLGLSYLSAHLVIGPPIRRRDAGFRDILCFSTMFYILYGQFYDKVKVPDRFLDELLTQNDPNGQYLRQITKQFHPSLWEDMRQQLVDKGVAFEEPEDF
;
A
#
# COMPACT_ATOMS: atom_id res chain seq x y z
N MET A 1 13.89 -21.23 23.45
CA MET A 1 12.52 -21.04 23.95
C MET A 1 11.84 -20.11 22.97
N CYS A 2 10.78 -20.55 22.30
CA CYS A 2 10.06 -19.74 21.32
C CYS A 2 9.17 -18.73 22.05
N ASP A 3 9.61 -17.48 22.12
CA ASP A 3 8.77 -16.34 22.53
C ASP A 3 7.72 -16.10 21.44
N SER A 4 6.62 -16.84 21.54
CA SER A 4 5.42 -16.54 20.78
C SER A 4 4.78 -15.31 21.41
N HIS A 5 4.98 -14.15 20.78
CA HIS A 5 4.33 -12.89 21.14
C HIS A 5 2.81 -13.14 21.22
N PRO A 6 2.11 -12.73 22.30
CA PRO A 6 0.69 -13.04 22.51
C PRO A 6 -0.25 -12.49 21.42
N PHE A 7 0.27 -11.69 20.49
CA PHE A 7 -0.43 -11.10 19.35
C PHE A 7 -0.12 -11.78 18.00
N ALA A 8 0.62 -12.90 17.99
CA ALA A 8 0.79 -13.72 16.78
C ALA A 8 -0.47 -14.51 16.39
N GLN A 9 -1.56 -14.37 17.15
CA GLN A 9 -2.90 -14.72 16.69
C GLN A 9 -3.44 -13.53 15.90
N ALA A 10 -3.14 -13.47 14.60
CA ALA A 10 -4.04 -12.74 13.72
C ALA A 10 -5.44 -13.31 13.96
N PRO A 11 -6.47 -12.48 14.18
CA PRO A 11 -7.82 -13.02 14.22
C PRO A 11 -8.01 -13.74 12.88
N ASN A 12 -8.37 -15.02 12.92
CA ASN A 12 -8.98 -15.72 11.80
C ASN A 12 -10.32 -15.03 11.52
N SER A 13 -10.26 -13.79 11.04
CA SER A 13 -11.39 -12.98 10.67
C SER A 13 -11.81 -13.46 9.29
N SER A 14 -13.03 -13.97 9.19
CA SER A 14 -13.71 -14.24 7.92
C SER A 14 -13.97 -12.97 7.10
N LYS A 15 -13.64 -11.78 7.64
CA LYS A 15 -13.87 -10.48 7.03
C LYS A 15 -12.61 -9.96 6.31
N PRO A 16 -12.77 -9.26 5.17
CA PRO A 16 -11.65 -8.78 4.36
C PRO A 16 -10.74 -7.82 5.14
N TYR A 17 -9.41 -7.95 5.02
CA TYR A 17 -8.41 -7.08 5.68
C TYR A 17 -8.61 -5.59 5.35
N ILE A 18 -8.08 -4.69 6.22
CA ILE A 18 -8.16 -3.24 5.99
C ILE A 18 -7.41 -2.93 4.69
N LYS A 19 -8.01 -2.09 3.86
CA LYS A 19 -7.46 -1.70 2.58
C LYS A 19 -6.88 -0.30 2.68
N ILE A 20 -5.67 -0.15 2.17
CA ILE A 20 -4.98 1.13 2.01
C ILE A 20 -4.50 1.24 0.56
N SER A 21 -4.47 2.46 0.01
CA SER A 21 -3.87 2.67 -1.30
C SER A 21 -2.34 2.72 -1.20
N TYR A 22 -1.66 2.51 -2.33
CA TYR A 22 -0.19 2.62 -2.37
C TYR A 22 0.26 4.04 -2.04
N TYR A 23 -0.48 5.04 -2.52
CA TYR A 23 -0.23 6.45 -2.25
C TYR A 23 -0.36 6.77 -0.76
N ASP A 24 -1.51 6.43 -0.16
CA ASP A 24 -1.80 6.72 1.24
C ASP A 24 -0.80 6.01 2.16
N PHE A 25 -0.37 4.80 1.82
CA PHE A 25 0.65 4.10 2.59
C PHE A 25 2.02 4.80 2.56
N GLN A 26 2.44 5.33 1.40
CA GLN A 26 3.71 6.03 1.29
C GLN A 26 3.70 7.37 2.03
N GLU A 27 2.60 8.12 1.97
CA GLU A 27 2.43 9.33 2.79
C GLU A 27 2.42 8.98 4.29
N TRP A 28 1.67 7.95 4.67
CA TRP A 28 1.61 7.51 6.06
C TRP A 28 2.98 7.08 6.60
N LEU A 29 3.78 6.37 5.79
CA LEU A 29 5.13 5.94 6.17
C LEU A 29 6.08 7.12 6.45
N GLN A 30 5.89 8.26 5.80
CA GLN A 30 6.72 9.46 6.02
C GLN A 30 6.43 10.16 7.36
N LEU A 31 5.23 9.94 7.91
CA LEU A 31 4.77 10.58 9.15
C LEU A 31 5.07 9.76 10.41
N VAL A 32 5.25 8.45 10.26
CA VAL A 32 5.45 7.55 11.41
C VAL A 32 6.89 7.66 11.92
N GLU A 33 7.04 8.07 13.18
CA GLU A 33 8.35 8.15 13.84
C GLU A 33 8.83 6.77 14.28
N GLN A 34 10.01 6.36 13.81
CA GLN A 34 10.57 5.03 14.11
C GLN A 34 10.82 4.80 15.60
N GLU A 35 11.12 5.86 16.36
CA GLU A 35 11.43 5.79 17.80
C GLU A 35 10.22 5.42 18.66
N LYS A 36 9.00 5.67 18.16
CA LYS A 36 7.75 5.34 18.85
C LYS A 36 7.24 3.94 18.53
N LEU A 37 7.90 3.23 17.61
CA LEU A 37 7.49 1.89 17.19
C LEU A 37 8.28 0.79 17.90
N SER A 38 7.59 -0.28 18.25
CA SER A 38 8.26 -1.50 18.71
C SER A 38 9.01 -2.19 17.57
N ARG A 39 10.00 -3.03 17.90
CA ARG A 39 10.72 -3.84 16.91
C ARG A 39 9.81 -4.74 16.08
N TRP A 40 8.72 -5.20 16.69
CA TRP A 40 7.71 -6.02 16.02
C TRP A 40 6.91 -5.17 15.01
N GLU A 41 6.47 -3.98 15.39
CA GLU A 41 5.74 -3.08 14.47
C GLU A 41 6.60 -2.64 13.30
N MET A 42 7.86 -2.28 13.55
CA MET A 42 8.81 -1.94 12.49
C MET A 42 8.96 -3.07 11.47
N LEU A 43 8.99 -4.33 11.94
CA LEU A 43 9.04 -5.49 11.04
C LEU A 43 7.78 -5.59 10.18
N ARG A 44 6.60 -5.31 10.75
CA ARG A 44 5.32 -5.32 10.01
C ARG A 44 5.25 -4.20 8.97
N PHE A 45 5.71 -3.00 9.32
CA PHE A 45 5.84 -1.89 8.37
C PHE A 45 6.79 -2.25 7.21
N LYS A 46 7.91 -2.89 7.51
CA LYS A 46 8.86 -3.33 6.48
C LYS A 46 8.25 -4.38 5.55
N LEU A 47 7.57 -5.39 6.10
CA LEU A 47 6.90 -6.43 5.31
C LEU A 47 5.77 -5.85 4.45
N MET A 48 5.01 -4.90 4.99
CA MET A 48 3.97 -4.19 4.25
C MET A 48 4.57 -3.37 3.11
N ASN A 49 5.65 -2.63 3.36
CA ASN A 49 6.32 -1.86 2.32
C ASN A 49 6.88 -2.73 1.21
N GLU A 50 7.50 -3.87 1.55
CA GLU A 50 8.00 -4.82 0.55
C GLU A 50 6.86 -5.38 -0.31
N ARG A 51 5.77 -5.82 0.32
CA ARG A 51 4.59 -6.34 -0.38
C ARG A 51 3.96 -5.31 -1.30
N LEU A 52 3.80 -4.07 -0.83
CA LEU A 52 3.22 -2.99 -1.62
C LEU A 52 4.15 -2.56 -2.76
N THR A 53 5.47 -2.51 -2.52
CA THR A 53 6.45 -2.20 -3.58
C THR A 53 6.44 -3.27 -4.67
N ILE A 54 6.45 -4.54 -4.28
CA ILE A 54 6.37 -5.66 -5.22
C ILE A 54 5.04 -5.64 -5.99
N GLY A 55 3.92 -5.42 -5.29
CA GLY A 55 2.61 -5.29 -5.92
C GLY A 55 2.56 -4.17 -6.95
N ARG A 56 3.11 -2.99 -6.61
CA ARG A 56 3.21 -1.86 -7.53
C ARG A 56 4.08 -2.17 -8.75
N ALA A 57 5.18 -2.91 -8.58
CA ALA A 57 6.01 -3.35 -9.70
C ALA A 57 5.27 -4.33 -10.62
N PHE A 58 4.50 -5.27 -10.09
CA PHE A 58 3.69 -6.18 -10.90
C PHE A 58 2.61 -5.46 -11.71
N LEU A 59 2.04 -4.37 -11.18
CA LEU A 59 1.09 -3.53 -11.90
C LEU A 59 1.71 -2.81 -13.12
N GLN A 60 3.04 -2.75 -13.22
CA GLN A 60 3.74 -2.17 -14.37
C GLN A 60 3.95 -3.17 -15.53
N LEU A 61 3.78 -4.48 -15.31
CA LEU A 61 3.97 -5.46 -16.38
C LEU A 61 2.94 -5.33 -17.52
N PRO A 62 1.63 -5.14 -17.25
CA PRO A 62 0.65 -4.90 -18.31
C PRO A 62 0.93 -3.62 -19.11
N LEU A 63 1.49 -2.59 -18.46
CA LEU A 63 1.87 -1.33 -19.11
C LEU A 63 2.92 -1.55 -20.20
N LEU A 64 3.90 -2.42 -19.98
CA LEU A 64 4.89 -2.77 -21.02
C LEU A 64 4.23 -3.43 -22.24
N GLY A 65 3.26 -4.31 -22.03
CA GLY A 65 2.50 -4.95 -23.12
C GLY A 65 1.68 -3.94 -23.93
N LEU A 66 0.97 -3.04 -23.24
CA LEU A 66 0.21 -1.96 -23.89
C LEU A 66 1.12 -0.98 -24.64
N SER A 67 2.28 -0.66 -24.07
CA SER A 67 3.30 0.19 -24.69
C SER A 67 3.88 -0.41 -25.97
N TYR A 68 4.12 -1.72 -25.95
CA TYR A 68 4.55 -2.45 -27.13
C TYR A 68 3.48 -2.42 -28.23
N LEU A 69 2.22 -2.69 -27.85
CA LEU A 69 1.09 -2.67 -28.79
C LEU A 69 0.88 -1.28 -29.39
N SER A 70 0.90 -0.22 -28.57
CA SER A 70 0.73 1.15 -29.06
C SER A 70 1.88 1.59 -29.95
N ALA A 71 3.11 1.25 -29.60
CA ALA A 71 4.28 1.52 -30.44
C ALA A 71 4.12 0.85 -31.80
N HIS A 72 3.68 -0.41 -31.81
CA HIS A 72 3.45 -1.17 -33.05
C HIS A 72 2.32 -0.57 -33.90
N LEU A 73 1.23 -0.10 -33.29
CA LEU A 73 0.08 0.46 -34.01
C LEU A 73 0.35 1.87 -34.57
N VAL A 74 1.08 2.70 -33.83
CA VAL A 74 1.32 4.11 -34.22
C VAL A 74 2.52 4.26 -35.15
N ILE A 75 3.62 3.54 -34.88
CA ILE A 75 4.89 3.68 -35.59
C ILE A 75 5.08 2.55 -36.62
N GLY A 76 4.38 1.43 -36.46
CA GLY A 76 4.53 0.22 -37.28
C GLY A 76 5.45 -0.82 -36.63
N PRO A 77 5.67 -1.97 -37.28
CA PRO A 77 6.43 -3.07 -36.71
C PRO A 77 7.88 -2.69 -36.36
N PRO A 78 8.31 -2.83 -35.10
CA PRO A 78 9.66 -2.47 -34.68
C PRO A 78 10.63 -3.61 -35.03
N ILE A 79 10.95 -3.82 -36.31
CA ILE A 79 11.73 -5.02 -36.72
C ILE A 79 12.83 -4.75 -37.75
N ARG A 80 13.57 -3.64 -37.62
CA ARG A 80 14.87 -3.56 -38.31
C ARG A 80 16.05 -3.16 -37.43
N ARG A 81 15.85 -2.45 -36.32
CA ARG A 81 16.92 -2.09 -35.39
C ARG A 81 16.42 -2.23 -33.94
N ARG A 82 17.05 -3.11 -33.17
CA ARG A 82 16.68 -3.40 -31.76
C ARG A 82 16.66 -2.13 -30.90
N ASP A 83 17.61 -1.21 -31.14
CA ASP A 83 17.76 0.01 -30.35
C ASP A 83 16.59 1.00 -30.56
N ALA A 84 16.09 1.11 -31.79
CA ALA A 84 14.95 1.97 -32.10
C ALA A 84 13.66 1.45 -31.46
N GLY A 85 13.42 0.13 -31.54
CA GLY A 85 12.25 -0.49 -30.92
C GLY A 85 12.23 -0.32 -29.41
N PHE A 86 13.39 -0.44 -28.74
CA PHE A 86 13.46 -0.25 -27.29
C PHE A 86 13.17 1.21 -26.88
N ARG A 87 13.71 2.19 -27.62
CA ARG A 87 13.44 3.61 -27.39
C ARG A 87 11.95 3.93 -27.51
N ASP A 88 11.30 3.41 -28.54
CA ASP A 88 9.89 3.69 -28.80
C ASP A 88 9.00 3.04 -27.73
N ILE A 89 9.26 1.78 -27.35
CA ILE A 89 8.58 1.11 -26.23
C ILE A 89 8.76 1.90 -24.93
N LEU A 90 9.97 2.39 -24.63
CA LEU A 90 10.22 3.21 -23.45
C LEU A 90 9.40 4.51 -23.47
N CYS A 91 9.34 5.20 -24.61
CA CYS A 91 8.58 6.45 -24.75
C CYS A 91 7.08 6.24 -24.45
N PHE A 92 6.48 5.21 -25.06
CA PHE A 92 5.07 4.86 -24.79
C PHE A 92 4.87 4.36 -23.36
N SER A 93 5.83 3.62 -22.80
CA SER A 93 5.80 3.18 -21.41
C SER A 93 5.80 4.33 -20.42
N THR A 94 6.64 5.35 -20.63
CA THR A 94 6.63 6.56 -19.80
C THR A 94 5.30 7.30 -19.90
N MET A 95 4.75 7.45 -21.12
CA MET A 95 3.46 8.10 -21.31
C MET A 95 2.34 7.35 -20.58
N PHE A 96 2.25 6.04 -20.74
CA PHE A 96 1.24 5.24 -20.06
C PHE A 96 1.47 5.18 -18.55
N TYR A 97 2.72 5.17 -18.09
CA TYR A 97 3.03 5.27 -16.67
C TYR A 97 2.48 6.56 -16.04
N ILE A 98 2.60 7.70 -16.73
CA ILE A 98 2.06 8.98 -16.23
C ILE A 98 0.52 8.92 -16.19
N LEU A 99 -0.11 8.41 -17.25
CA LEU A 99 -1.57 8.37 -17.36
C LEU A 99 -2.21 7.38 -16.37
N TYR A 100 -1.65 6.17 -16.25
CA TYR A 100 -2.21 5.09 -15.43
C TYR A 100 -1.62 5.01 -14.03
N GLY A 101 -0.41 5.53 -13.80
CA GLY A 101 0.26 5.51 -12.50
C GLY A 101 -0.61 6.14 -11.41
N GLN A 102 -1.28 7.25 -11.72
CA GLN A 102 -2.21 7.89 -10.79
C GLN A 102 -3.42 7.03 -10.44
N PHE A 103 -3.92 6.21 -11.37
CA PHE A 103 -5.01 5.29 -11.09
C PHE A 103 -4.53 4.12 -10.23
N TYR A 104 -3.38 3.54 -10.56
CA TYR A 104 -2.79 2.44 -9.80
C TYR A 104 -2.42 2.85 -8.38
N ASP A 105 -1.90 4.05 -8.19
CA ASP A 105 -1.51 4.56 -6.87
C ASP A 105 -2.73 4.70 -5.93
N LYS A 106 -3.94 4.92 -6.49
CA LYS A 106 -5.21 4.99 -5.75
C LYS A 106 -5.88 3.63 -5.49
N VAL A 107 -5.37 2.53 -6.08
CA VAL A 107 -5.96 1.20 -5.87
C VAL A 107 -5.77 0.80 -4.41
N LYS A 108 -6.88 0.60 -3.70
CA LYS A 108 -6.89 0.13 -2.31
C LYS A 108 -6.67 -1.38 -2.26
N VAL A 109 -5.57 -1.80 -1.64
CA VAL A 109 -5.17 -3.21 -1.52
C VAL A 109 -5.36 -3.67 -0.08
N PRO A 110 -6.02 -4.83 0.16
CA PRO A 110 -6.17 -5.39 1.50
C PRO A 110 -4.81 -5.85 2.04
N ASP A 111 -4.41 -5.32 3.20
CA ASP A 111 -3.20 -5.72 3.89
C ASP A 111 -3.48 -6.24 5.30
N ARG A 112 -2.94 -7.42 5.59
CA ARG A 112 -3.07 -8.08 6.89
C ARG A 112 -2.23 -7.38 7.95
N PHE A 113 -1.05 -6.89 7.59
CA PHE A 113 -0.15 -6.23 8.55
C PHE A 113 -0.71 -4.89 9.01
N LEU A 114 -1.40 -4.18 8.12
CA LEU A 114 -2.14 -2.97 8.47
C LEU A 114 -3.24 -3.26 9.49
N ASP A 115 -3.99 -4.34 9.28
CA ASP A 115 -5.02 -4.80 10.20
C ASP A 115 -4.43 -5.13 11.57
N GLU A 116 -3.34 -5.91 11.59
CA GLU A 116 -2.62 -6.25 12.82
C GLU A 116 -2.11 -4.99 13.56
N LEU A 117 -1.61 -3.97 12.87
CA LEU A 117 -1.11 -2.72 13.48
C LEU A 117 -2.23 -1.84 14.04
N LEU A 118 -3.33 -1.65 13.31
CA LEU A 118 -4.40 -0.72 13.70
C LEU A 118 -5.33 -1.28 14.77
N THR A 119 -5.46 -2.60 14.85
CA THR A 119 -6.30 -3.29 15.85
C THR A 119 -5.61 -3.45 17.21
N GLN A 120 -4.35 -3.02 17.35
CA GLN A 120 -3.65 -3.07 18.63
C GLN A 120 -4.23 -2.08 19.64
N ASN A 121 -4.54 -2.59 20.83
CA ASN A 121 -4.91 -1.78 22.00
C ASN A 121 -3.69 -1.20 22.72
N ASP A 122 -2.48 -1.57 22.32
CA ASP A 122 -1.24 -1.06 22.89
C ASP A 122 -1.02 0.44 22.55
N PRO A 123 -0.21 1.18 23.34
CA PRO A 123 0.05 2.61 23.14
C PRO A 123 0.53 2.95 21.72
N ASN A 124 1.26 2.04 21.09
CA ASN A 124 1.77 2.22 19.73
C ASN A 124 0.65 2.15 18.68
N GLY A 125 -0.33 1.27 18.88
CA GLY A 125 -1.52 1.18 18.03
C GLY A 125 -2.41 2.42 18.19
N GLN A 126 -2.50 2.98 19.40
CA GLN A 126 -3.17 4.27 19.64
C GLN A 126 -2.43 5.43 18.95
N TYR A 127 -1.09 5.47 19.05
CA TYR A 127 -0.25 6.47 18.38
C TYR A 127 -0.45 6.46 16.85
N LEU A 128 -0.45 5.28 16.24
CA LEU A 128 -0.69 5.15 14.79
C LEU A 128 -2.06 5.71 14.40
N ARG A 129 -3.11 5.40 15.17
CA ARG A 129 -4.47 5.91 14.94
C ARG A 129 -4.56 7.42 15.15
N GLN A 130 -3.87 7.96 16.16
CA GLN A 130 -3.78 9.40 16.43
C GLN A 130 -3.11 10.15 15.27
N ILE A 131 -1.96 9.69 14.80
CA ILE A 131 -1.27 10.31 13.66
C ILE A 131 -2.14 10.26 12.41
N THR A 132 -2.76 9.12 12.12
CA THR A 132 -3.63 9.02 10.94
C THR A 132 -4.80 10.01 11.06
N LYS A 133 -5.44 10.11 12.22
CA LYS A 133 -6.53 11.07 12.48
C LYS A 133 -6.06 12.53 12.34
N GLN A 134 -4.87 12.86 12.82
CA GLN A 134 -4.33 14.22 12.83
C GLN A 134 -3.91 14.70 11.44
N PHE A 135 -3.17 13.87 10.69
CA PHE A 135 -2.57 14.28 9.42
C PHE A 135 -3.40 13.88 8.20
N HIS A 136 -4.18 12.80 8.29
CA HIS A 136 -5.03 12.30 7.20
C HIS A 136 -6.44 11.95 7.70
N PRO A 137 -7.26 12.93 8.09
CA PRO A 137 -8.57 12.69 8.69
C PRO A 137 -9.51 11.89 7.78
N SER A 138 -9.47 12.13 6.46
CA SER A 138 -10.26 11.36 5.49
C SER A 138 -9.83 9.90 5.38
N LEU A 139 -8.52 9.63 5.43
CA LEU A 139 -7.98 8.27 5.45
C LEU A 139 -8.37 7.56 6.75
N TRP A 140 -8.34 8.29 7.87
CA TRP A 140 -8.77 7.78 9.15
C TRP A 140 -10.25 7.40 9.15
N GLU A 141 -11.13 8.25 8.63
CA GLU A 141 -12.56 7.93 8.50
C GLU A 141 -12.79 6.66 7.67
N ASP A 142 -12.10 6.54 6.54
CA ASP A 142 -12.15 5.36 5.68
C ASP A 142 -11.67 4.08 6.41
N MET A 143 -10.59 4.17 7.19
CA MET A 143 -10.06 3.05 7.96
C MET A 143 -10.94 2.72 9.16
N ARG A 144 -11.46 3.74 9.85
CA ARG A 144 -12.38 3.64 10.98
C ARG A 144 -13.65 2.92 10.54
N GLN A 145 -14.25 3.29 9.42
CA GLN A 145 -15.42 2.62 8.89
C GLN A 145 -15.14 1.14 8.60
N GLN A 146 -13.99 0.84 7.97
CA GLN A 146 -13.57 -0.55 7.73
C GLN A 146 -13.36 -1.36 9.02
N LEU A 147 -12.87 -0.74 10.09
CA LEU A 147 -12.71 -1.37 11.41
C LEU A 147 -14.06 -1.59 12.10
N VAL A 148 -14.98 -0.62 12.02
CA VAL A 148 -16.34 -0.71 12.56
C VAL A 148 -17.13 -1.82 11.86
N ASP A 149 -17.07 -1.89 10.54
CA ASP A 149 -17.72 -2.95 9.74
C ASP A 149 -17.19 -4.34 10.10
N LYS A 150 -15.93 -4.41 10.54
CA LYS A 150 -15.32 -5.64 11.07
C LYS A 150 -15.80 -6.02 12.46
N GLY A 151 -16.37 -5.10 13.22
CA GLY A 151 -16.76 -5.32 14.61
C GLY A 151 -15.56 -5.36 15.55
N VAL A 152 -14.44 -4.73 15.17
CA VAL A 152 -13.31 -4.54 16.07
C VAL A 152 -13.69 -3.45 17.07
N ALA A 153 -13.80 -3.80 18.35
CA ALA A 153 -13.90 -2.81 19.41
C ALA A 153 -12.51 -2.24 19.66
N PHE A 154 -12.32 -0.95 19.38
CA PHE A 154 -11.09 -0.23 19.67
C PHE A 154 -11.44 1.06 20.41
N GLU A 155 -10.61 1.45 21.38
CA GLU A 155 -10.76 2.73 22.07
C GLU A 155 -10.42 3.85 21.07
N GLU A 156 -11.35 4.78 20.85
CA GLU A 156 -11.07 5.93 19.99
C GLU A 156 -10.00 6.81 20.63
N PRO A 157 -9.04 7.30 19.84
CA PRO A 157 -8.05 8.22 20.37
C PRO A 157 -8.73 9.51 20.83
N GLU A 158 -8.51 9.89 22.09
CA GLU A 158 -8.94 11.18 22.64
C GLU A 158 -8.44 12.33 21.75
N ASP A 159 -9.31 13.30 21.50
CA ASP A 159 -8.95 14.52 20.80
C ASP A 159 -7.96 15.33 21.65
N PHE A 160 -6.87 15.79 21.03
CA PHE A 160 -5.95 16.75 21.65
C PHE A 160 -6.55 18.17 21.68
#